data_AF-A0A526XTB2-F1
#
_entry.id   AF-A0A526XTB2-F1
#
_cell.length_a   1.000
_cell.length_b   1.000
_cell.length_c   1.000
_cell.angle_alpha   90.00
_cell.angle_beta   90.00
_cell.angle_gamma   90.00
#
_symmetry.space_group_name_H-M   'P 1'
#
loop_
_entity.id
_entity.type
_entity.pdbx_description
1 polymer ?
#
loop_
_entity_poly.entity_id
_entity_poly.type
_entity_poly.pdbx_seq_one_letter_code
_entity_poly.pdbx_strand_id
1 'polypeptide(L)'
;FAAHEGIPPAEFVLNRRLDRAAKLLTMSADLPVKDISGMCGFEDPNYFAKVFRRGFGVSPTEFRTTGMYASAGYQQGQILDR
;
A
#
# COMPACT_ATOMS: atom_id res chain seq x y z
N PHE A 1 -20.50 0.68 15.02
CA PHE A 1 -19.87 0.36 13.71
C PHE A 1 -18.52 -0.33 13.88
N ALA A 2 -18.45 -1.28 14.81
CA ALA A 2 -17.38 -2.27 14.88
C ALA A 2 -18.11 -3.60 14.89
N ALA A 3 -18.35 -4.17 13.71
CA ALA A 3 -19.15 -5.37 13.58
C ALA A 3 -18.54 -6.22 12.46
N HIS A 4 -17.93 -7.33 12.88
CA HIS A 4 -17.58 -8.55 12.14
C HIS A 4 -16.20 -8.73 11.50
N GLU A 5 -15.30 -7.76 11.46
CA GLU A 5 -13.92 -8.00 11.00
C GLU A 5 -12.96 -7.27 11.94
N GLY A 6 -12.05 -7.98 12.60
CA GLY A 6 -11.18 -7.47 13.67
C GLY A 6 -10.17 -6.38 13.27
N ILE A 7 -10.36 -5.72 12.13
CA ILE A 7 -9.51 -4.66 11.60
C ILE A 7 -10.24 -3.32 11.76
N PRO A 8 -9.62 -2.30 12.38
CA PRO A 8 -10.19 -0.97 12.44
C PRO A 8 -10.52 -0.43 11.03
N PRO A 9 -11.65 0.28 10.83
CA PRO A 9 -12.05 0.76 9.50
C PRO A 9 -10.99 1.65 8.84
N ALA A 10 -10.26 2.43 9.64
CA ALA A 10 -9.15 3.25 9.15
C ALA A 10 -7.98 2.41 8.62
N GLU A 11 -7.69 1.28 9.26
CA GLU A 11 -6.63 0.36 8.84
C GLU A 11 -7.02 -0.40 7.56
N PHE A 12 -8.29 -0.80 7.45
CA PHE A 12 -8.81 -1.37 6.20
C PHE A 12 -8.65 -0.39 5.03
N VAL A 13 -9.04 0.87 5.20
CA VAL A 13 -8.88 1.91 4.17
C VAL A 13 -7.40 2.12 3.85
N LEU A 14 -6.53 2.19 4.86
CA LEU A 14 -5.09 2.35 4.67
C LEU A 14 -4.51 1.20 3.83
N ASN A 15 -4.85 -0.05 4.17
CA ASN A 15 -4.39 -1.23 3.44
C ASN A 15 -4.83 -1.21 1.97
N ARG A 16 -6.07 -0.77 1.69
CA ARG A 16 -6.57 -0.62 0.32
C ARG A 16 -5.83 0.46 -0.47
N ARG A 17 -5.46 1.57 0.18
CA ARG A 17 -4.65 2.64 -0.45
C ARG A 17 -3.24 2.16 -0.76
N LEU A 18 -2.64 1.41 0.17
CA LEU A 18 -1.30 0.83 0.02
C LEU A 18 -1.23 -0.20 -1.11
N ASP A 19 -2.21 -1.08 -1.22
CA ASP A 19 -2.33 -2.03 -2.33
C ASP A 19 -2.42 -1.33 -3.70
N ARG A 20 -3.25 -0.28 -3.79
CA ARG A 20 -3.35 0.53 -5.01
C ARG A 20 -2.01 1.19 -5.35
N ALA A 21 -1.32 1.75 -4.36
CA ALA A 21 -0.03 2.39 -4.56
C ALA A 21 1.02 1.41 -5.08
N ALA A 22 1.09 0.19 -4.54
CA ALA A 22 2.00 -0.85 -5.00
C ALA A 22 1.79 -1.19 -6.49
N LYS A 23 0.53 -1.37 -6.91
CA LYS A 23 0.17 -1.62 -8.31
C LYS A 23 0.62 -0.48 -9.23
N LEU A 24 0.35 0.76 -8.86
CA LEU A 24 0.77 1.93 -9.65
C LEU A 24 2.29 2.07 -9.70
N LEU A 25 3.00 1.80 -8.60
CA LEU A 25 4.46 1.82 -8.56
C LEU A 25 5.09 0.81 -9.52
N THR A 26 4.45 -0.34 -9.74
CA THR A 26 4.93 -1.37 -10.67
C THR A 26 4.50 -1.14 -12.12
N MET A 27 3.37 -0.50 -12.36
CA MET A 27 2.80 -0.33 -13.70
C MET A 27 3.21 0.99 -14.36
N SER A 28 3.63 1.99 -13.59
CA SER A 28 3.88 3.35 -14.08
C SER A 28 5.25 3.83 -13.63
N ALA A 29 6.29 3.46 -14.38
CA ALA A 29 7.68 3.82 -14.07
C ALA A 29 7.95 5.33 -14.20
N ASP A 30 7.22 5.98 -15.11
CA ASP A 30 7.28 7.41 -15.45
C ASP A 30 6.57 8.32 -14.44
N LEU A 31 5.65 7.79 -13.62
CA LEU A 31 4.96 8.58 -12.62
C LEU A 31 5.82 8.81 -11.37
N PRO A 32 5.99 10.06 -10.88
CA PRO A 32 6.69 10.31 -9.64
C PRO A 32 5.99 9.66 -8.45
N VAL A 33 6.77 9.19 -7.47
CA VAL A 33 6.24 8.58 -6.23
C VAL A 33 5.27 9.54 -5.51
N LYS A 34 5.55 10.84 -5.56
CA LYS A 34 4.69 11.89 -5.00
C LYS A 34 3.30 11.89 -5.64
N ASP A 35 3.21 11.84 -6.97
CA ASP A 35 1.92 11.83 -7.66
C ASP A 35 1.15 10.54 -7.37
N ILE A 36 1.83 9.39 -7.34
CA ILE A 36 1.22 8.12 -6.95
C ILE A 36 0.63 8.19 -5.53
N SER A 37 1.33 8.83 -4.59
CA SER A 37 0.80 9.00 -3.24
C SER A 37 -0.51 9.81 -3.23
N GLY A 38 -0.58 10.90 -3.99
CA GLY A 38 -1.80 11.71 -4.15
C GLY A 38 -2.93 10.94 -4.82
N MET A 39 -2.65 10.18 -5.88
CA MET A 39 -3.64 9.33 -6.56
C MET A 39 -4.20 8.21 -5.67
N CYS A 40 -3.46 7.81 -4.64
CA CYS A 40 -3.90 6.82 -3.65
C CYS A 40 -4.59 7.45 -2.43
N GLY A 41 -4.79 8.78 -2.42
CA GLY A 41 -5.50 9.50 -1.37
C GLY A 41 -4.62 9.84 -0.15
N PHE A 42 -3.30 9.88 -0.31
CA PHE A 42 -2.39 10.41 0.71
C PHE A 42 -2.17 11.91 0.49
N GLU A 43 -2.42 12.70 1.52
CA GLU A 43 -2.19 14.15 1.49
C GLU A 43 -0.71 14.50 1.73
N ASP A 44 -0.05 13.73 2.61
CA ASP A 44 1.37 13.90 2.91
C ASP A 44 2.22 12.75 2.31
N PRO A 45 3.14 13.05 1.37
CA PRO A 45 4.03 12.06 0.78
C PRO A 45 4.98 11.40 1.79
N ASN A 46 5.37 12.10 2.86
CA ASN A 46 6.28 11.55 3.88
C ASN A 46 5.56 10.49 4.72
N TYR A 47 4.31 10.77 5.11
CA TYR A 47 3.43 9.83 5.78
C TYR A 47 3.21 8.60 4.93
N PHE A 48 2.89 8.79 3.63
CA PHE A 48 2.80 7.70 2.66
C PHE A 48 4.05 6.82 2.67
N ALA A 49 5.25 7.40 2.53
CA ALA A 49 6.49 6.63 2.51
C ALA A 49 6.72 5.84 3.81
N LYS A 50 6.38 6.43 4.97
CA LYS A 50 6.47 5.76 6.28
C LYS A 50 5.53 4.56 6.38
N VAL A 51 4.25 4.73 6.06
CA VAL A 51 3.25 3.65 6.18
C VAL A 51 3.43 2.59 5.09
N PHE A 52 3.88 2.98 3.90
CA PHE A 52 4.24 2.05 2.83
C PHE A 52 5.42 1.17 3.26
N ARG A 53 6.49 1.75 3.79
CA ARG A 53 7.63 0.97 4.31
C ARG A 53 7.23 0.06 5.46
N ARG A 54 6.32 0.49 6.34
CA ARG A 54 5.79 -0.35 7.41
C ARG A 54 5.00 -1.55 6.85
N GLY A 55 4.23 -1.36 5.79
CA GLY A 55 3.41 -2.41 5.17
C GLY A 55 4.21 -3.38 4.27
N PHE A 56 5.16 -2.86 3.49
CA PHE A 56 5.88 -3.62 2.46
C PHE A 56 7.36 -3.88 2.79
N GLY A 57 7.87 -3.36 3.90
CA GLY A 57 9.26 -3.52 4.35
C GLY A 57 10.29 -2.62 3.65
N VAL A 58 9.95 -2.04 2.49
CA VAL A 58 10.83 -1.19 1.68
C VAL A 58 10.17 0.14 1.33
N SER A 59 10.97 1.17 0.99
CA SER A 59 10.38 2.44 0.55
C SER A 59 9.66 2.30 -0.81
N PRO A 60 8.72 3.19 -1.15
CA PRO A 60 8.05 3.19 -2.46
C PRO A 60 9.03 3.25 -3.65
N THR A 61 10.11 4.02 -3.51
CA THR A 61 11.14 4.14 -4.55
C THR A 61 11.91 2.83 -4.71
N GLU A 62 12.33 2.21 -3.60
CA GLU A 62 12.99 0.90 -3.62
C GLU A 62 12.06 -0.19 -4.18
N PHE A 63 10.78 -0.16 -3.80
CA PHE A 63 9.76 -1.08 -4.30
C PHE A 63 9.63 -1.02 -5.82
N ARG A 64 9.65 0.19 -6.39
CA ARG A 64 9.64 0.41 -7.84
C ARG A 64 10.90 -0.15 -8.53
N THR A 65 12.08 0.13 -7.99
CA THR A 65 13.35 -0.26 -8.61
C THR A 65 13.60 -1.76 -8.54
N THR A 66 13.24 -2.40 -7.43
CA THR A 66 13.56 -3.81 -7.19
C THR A 66 12.57 -4.78 -7.81
N GLY A 67 11.36 -4.31 -8.16
CA GLY A 67 10.28 -5.18 -8.62
C GLY A 67 9.99 -6.32 -7.63
N MET A 68 10.30 -6.14 -6.34
CA MET A 68 10.08 -7.17 -5.32
C MET A 68 8.59 -7.32 -5.02
N TYR A 69 7.88 -8.01 -5.91
CA TYR A 69 6.50 -8.45 -5.70
C TYR A 69 6.42 -9.85 -5.06
N ALA A 70 7.56 -10.51 -4.77
CA ALA A 70 7.57 -11.99 -4.82
C ALA A 70 7.96 -12.78 -3.55
N SER A 71 8.39 -12.23 -2.40
CA SER A 71 8.88 -13.15 -1.34
C SER A 71 8.75 -12.75 0.13
N ALA A 72 8.04 -11.68 0.50
CA ALA A 72 7.87 -11.34 1.91
C ALA A 72 6.41 -10.98 2.24
N GLY A 73 5.56 -12.00 2.37
CA GLY A 73 4.45 -12.00 3.32
C GLY A 73 3.25 -11.05 3.08
N TYR A 74 3.17 -10.27 2.00
CA TYR A 74 1.95 -9.50 1.72
C TYR A 74 0.88 -10.41 1.09
N GLN A 75 0.21 -11.20 1.93
CA GLN A 75 -0.94 -12.02 1.54
C GLN A 75 -2.08 -11.11 1.07
N GLN A 76 -2.26 -11.09 -0.25
CA GLN A 76 -3.41 -10.51 -0.92
C GLN A 76 -4.70 -11.19 -0.40
N GLY A 77 -5.68 -10.40 0.05
CA GLY A 77 -7.10 -10.71 -0.12
C GLY A 77 -7.65 -12.03 0.43
N GLN A 78 -7.33 -12.45 1.66
CA GLN A 78 -8.18 -13.44 2.31
C GLN A 78 -9.45 -12.77 2.82
N ILE A 79 -10.49 -12.84 2.00
CA ILE A 79 -11.86 -13.01 2.49
C ILE A 79 -11.85 -14.13 3.54
N LEU A 80 -12.06 -13.80 4.81
CA LEU A 80 -12.54 -14.79 5.76
C LEU A 80 -14.03 -14.53 5.95
N ASP A 81 -14.81 -15.05 5.01
CA ASP A 81 -16.17 -15.51 5.34
C ASP A 81 -15.99 -16.70 6.30
N ARG A 82 -16.11 -16.44 7.60
CA ARG A 82 -16.49 -17.40 8.64
C ARG A 82 -17.27 -16.70 9.73
#